data_AF-D2YGW1-F1
#
_entry.id   AF-D2YGW1-F1
#
_cell.length_a   1.000
_cell.length_b   1.000
_cell.length_c   1.000
_cell.angle_alpha   90.00
_cell.angle_beta   90.00
_cell.angle_gamma   90.00
#
_symmetry.space_group_name_H-M   'P 1'
#
loop_
_entity.id
_entity.type
_entity.pdbx_description
1 polymer ?
#
loop_
_entity_poly.entity_id
_entity_poly.type
_entity_poly.pdbx_seq_one_letter_code
_entity_poly.pdbx_strand_id
1 'polypeptide(L)'
;MNGMLLASVGGAIIVALASYAAYLLWQVKKQQTLQLQHQQLAIEKRNANIFDSVNILCMAGIQGQCDLSEISIRVYCIMDYVQGEQRVNFEQEYPAISELYHLVKDMARGDARQQLPKQERMKQNLERTKAESRLQDAIIEELTALKQRIQPLNNQIAIQMV
;
A
#
# COMPACT_ATOMS: atom_id res chain seq x y z
N MET A 1 -3.41 67.58 -21.88
CA MET A 1 -2.87 66.57 -22.81
C MET A 1 -2.07 65.47 -22.10
N ASN A 2 -1.13 65.79 -21.19
CA ASN A 2 -0.23 64.78 -20.58
C ASN A 2 -0.92 63.74 -19.68
N GLY A 3 -2.00 64.08 -18.98
CA GLY A 3 -2.72 63.14 -18.11
C GLY A 3 -3.39 61.98 -18.86
N MET A 4 -3.94 62.24 -20.05
CA MET A 4 -4.53 61.19 -20.90
C MET A 4 -3.46 60.21 -21.41
N LEU A 5 -2.28 60.72 -21.76
CA LEU A 5 -1.13 59.92 -22.20
C LEU A 5 -0.59 59.00 -21.11
N LEU A 6 -0.46 59.51 -19.88
CA LEU A 6 -0.03 58.71 -18.72
C LEU A 6 -1.09 57.66 -18.36
N ALA A 7 -2.37 58.01 -18.42
CA ALA A 7 -3.46 57.07 -18.17
C ALA A 7 -3.51 55.93 -19.22
N SER A 8 -3.29 56.23 -20.50
CA SER A 8 -3.27 55.21 -21.55
C SER A 8 -2.08 54.26 -21.41
N VAL A 9 -0.89 54.79 -21.07
CA VAL A 9 0.31 53.96 -20.85
C VAL A 9 0.13 53.08 -19.61
N GLY A 10 -0.37 53.65 -18.51
CA GLY A 10 -0.69 52.87 -17.31
C GLY A 10 -1.72 51.77 -17.57
N GLY A 11 -2.78 52.08 -18.31
CA GLY A 11 -3.78 51.09 -18.73
C GLY A 11 -3.19 49.96 -19.57
N ALA A 12 -2.31 50.29 -20.53
CA ALA A 12 -1.64 49.28 -21.36
C ALA A 12 -0.75 48.34 -20.53
N ILE A 13 -0.01 48.88 -19.56
CA ILE A 13 0.82 48.08 -18.65
C ILE A 13 -0.05 47.15 -17.79
N ILE A 14 -1.16 47.66 -17.23
CA ILE A 14 -2.09 46.86 -16.42
C ILE A 14 -2.66 45.71 -17.25
N VAL A 15 -3.09 45.98 -18.50
CA VAL A 15 -3.63 44.95 -19.39
C VAL A 15 -2.57 43.89 -19.71
N ALA A 16 -1.34 44.30 -20.05
CA ALA A 16 -0.25 43.36 -20.35
C ALA A 16 0.08 42.45 -19.16
N LEU A 17 0.17 43.01 -17.94
CA LEU A 17 0.42 42.25 -16.72
C LEU A 17 -0.76 41.33 -16.37
N ALA A 18 -2.00 41.79 -16.52
CA ALA A 18 -3.19 40.97 -16.28
C ALA A 18 -3.27 39.78 -17.24
N SER A 19 -2.99 39.99 -18.54
CA SER A 19 -2.93 38.90 -19.52
C SER A 19 -1.85 37.88 -19.19
N TYR A 20 -0.66 38.33 -18.78
CA TYR A 20 0.42 37.44 -18.38
C TYR A 20 0.08 36.64 -17.11
N ALA A 21 -0.53 37.29 -16.11
CA ALA A 21 -0.98 36.62 -14.90
C ALA A 21 -2.05 35.55 -15.19
N ALA A 22 -3.00 35.84 -16.09
CA ALA A 22 -4.01 34.86 -16.52
C ALA A 22 -3.38 33.65 -17.23
N TYR A 23 -2.39 33.89 -18.11
CA TYR A 23 -1.62 32.83 -18.76
C TYR A 23 -0.88 31.94 -17.75
N LEU A 24 -0.19 32.55 -16.79
CA LEU A 24 0.55 31.82 -15.76
C LEU A 24 -0.39 31.00 -14.86
N LEU A 25 -1.54 31.55 -14.47
CA LEU A 25 -2.56 30.82 -13.71
C LEU A 25 -3.09 29.60 -14.48
N TRP A 26 -3.31 29.72 -15.79
CA TRP A 26 -3.72 28.59 -16.62
C TRP A 26 -2.63 27.50 -16.68
N GLN A 27 -1.36 27.90 -16.82
CA GLN A 27 -0.24 26.97 -16.83
C GLN A 27 -0.10 26.20 -15.50
N VAL A 28 -0.23 26.89 -14.37
CA VAL A 28 -0.18 26.27 -13.04
C VAL A 28 -1.33 25.29 -12.85
N LYS A 29 -2.56 25.64 -13.24
CA LYS A 29 -3.71 24.72 -13.17
C LYS A 29 -3.47 23.47 -14.00
N LYS A 30 -2.97 23.61 -15.23
CA LYS A 30 -2.63 22.47 -16.10
C LYS A 30 -1.55 21.57 -15.48
N GLN A 31 -0.53 22.16 -14.87
CA GLN A 31 0.53 21.41 -14.20
C GLN A 31 0.01 20.65 -12.97
N GLN A 32 -0.85 21.28 -12.16
CA GLN A 32 -1.48 20.65 -11.01
C GLN A 32 -2.33 19.45 -11.41
N THR A 33 -3.14 19.56 -12.47
CA THR A 33 -3.94 18.43 -12.95
C THR A 33 -3.07 17.26 -13.42
N LEU A 34 -1.97 17.54 -14.11
CA LEU A 34 -1.04 16.49 -14.56
C LEU A 34 -0.32 15.84 -13.37
N GLN A 35 0.11 16.63 -12.38
CA GLN A 35 0.73 16.09 -11.17
C GLN A 35 -0.23 15.18 -10.40
N LEU A 36 -1.49 15.57 -10.25
CA LEU A 36 -2.51 14.73 -9.60
C LEU A 36 -2.72 13.42 -10.37
N GLN A 37 -2.81 13.47 -11.71
CA GLN A 37 -2.91 12.27 -12.54
C GLN A 37 -1.69 11.35 -12.38
N HIS A 38 -0.48 11.90 -12.41
CA HIS A 38 0.74 11.10 -12.22
C HIS A 38 0.82 10.50 -10.81
N GLN A 39 0.38 11.22 -9.78
CA GLN A 39 0.30 10.70 -8.42
C GLN A 39 -0.69 9.54 -8.33
N GLN A 40 -1.88 9.67 -8.93
CA GLN A 40 -2.90 8.61 -8.97
C GLN A 40 -2.36 7.36 -9.67
N LEU A 41 -1.76 7.50 -10.86
CA LEU A 41 -1.16 6.39 -11.60
C LEU A 41 -0.03 5.72 -10.82
N ALA A 42 0.79 6.50 -10.10
CA ALA A 42 1.86 5.95 -9.27
C ALA A 42 1.30 5.15 -8.09
N ILE A 43 0.20 5.60 -7.49
CA ILE A 43 -0.51 4.88 -6.42
C ILE A 43 -1.09 3.57 -6.97
N GLU A 44 -1.79 3.61 -8.09
CA GLU A 44 -2.38 2.43 -8.73
C GLU A 44 -1.31 1.39 -9.05
N LYS A 45 -0.20 1.82 -9.67
CA LYS A 45 0.92 0.93 -9.99
C LYS A 45 1.57 0.33 -8.74
N ARG A 46 1.71 1.12 -7.67
CA ARG A 46 2.25 0.63 -6.40
C ARG A 46 1.33 -0.42 -5.79
N ASN A 47 0.03 -0.14 -5.70
CA ASN A 47 -0.97 -1.06 -5.17
C ASN A 47 -1.03 -2.35 -5.99
N ALA A 48 -0.90 -2.28 -7.32
CA ALA A 48 -0.81 -3.45 -8.20
C ALA A 48 0.31 -4.40 -7.77
N ASN A 49 1.51 -3.87 -7.62
CA ASN A 49 2.68 -4.66 -7.23
C ASN A 49 2.50 -5.29 -5.84
N ILE A 50 1.83 -4.56 -4.93
CA ILE A 50 1.47 -5.08 -3.60
C ILE A 50 0.51 -6.27 -3.76
N PHE A 51 -0.57 -6.12 -4.52
CA PHE A 51 -1.57 -7.18 -4.71
C PHE A 51 -1.01 -8.40 -5.44
N ASP A 52 -0.14 -8.22 -6.43
CA ASP A 52 0.59 -9.33 -7.06
C ASP A 52 1.43 -10.11 -6.05
N SER A 53 2.17 -9.39 -5.20
CA SER A 53 2.99 -9.99 -4.14
C SER A 53 2.12 -10.73 -3.12
N VAL A 54 1.01 -10.13 -2.71
CA VAL A 54 0.06 -10.72 -1.76
C VAL A 54 -0.61 -11.96 -2.35
N ASN A 55 -0.97 -11.96 -3.64
CA ASN A 55 -1.53 -13.13 -4.30
C ASN A 55 -0.57 -14.32 -4.24
N ILE A 56 0.73 -14.09 -4.48
CA ILE A 56 1.76 -15.13 -4.36
C ILE A 56 1.85 -15.64 -2.91
N LEU A 57 1.83 -14.73 -1.92
CA LEU A 57 1.86 -15.10 -0.49
C LEU A 57 0.63 -15.93 -0.08
N CYS A 58 -0.57 -15.50 -0.48
CA CYS A 58 -1.79 -16.25 -0.21
C CYS A 58 -1.73 -17.64 -0.83
N MET A 59 -1.30 -17.75 -2.09
CA MET A 59 -1.13 -19.06 -2.73
C MET A 59 -0.14 -19.95 -1.98
N ALA A 60 1.03 -19.42 -1.60
CA ALA A 60 2.04 -20.18 -0.88
C ALA A 60 1.54 -20.66 0.50
N GLY A 61 0.79 -19.82 1.22
CA GLY A 61 0.16 -20.20 2.49
C GLY A 61 -0.94 -21.24 2.33
N ILE A 62 -1.84 -21.05 1.37
CA ILE A 62 -2.94 -21.99 1.06
C ILE A 62 -2.41 -23.36 0.64
N GLN A 63 -1.32 -23.39 -0.12
CA GLN A 63 -0.69 -24.64 -0.60
C GLN A 63 0.26 -25.27 0.42
N GLY A 64 0.45 -24.65 1.60
CA GLY A 64 1.37 -25.15 2.63
C GLY A 64 2.85 -25.12 2.22
N GLN A 65 3.24 -24.26 1.28
CA GLN A 65 4.63 -24.11 0.83
C GLN A 65 5.47 -23.25 1.78
N CYS A 66 4.82 -22.51 2.68
CA CYS A 66 5.45 -21.62 3.65
C CYS A 66 4.66 -21.67 4.96
N ASP A 67 5.37 -21.56 6.09
CA ASP A 67 4.77 -21.55 7.42
C ASP A 67 3.76 -20.40 7.56
N LEU A 68 2.62 -20.66 8.21
CA LEU A 68 1.57 -19.66 8.39
C LEU A 68 2.04 -18.45 9.19
N SER A 69 2.99 -18.62 10.12
CA SER A 69 3.60 -17.49 10.81
C SER A 69 4.28 -16.53 9.83
N GLU A 70 5.16 -17.03 8.96
CA GLU A 70 5.87 -16.23 7.97
C GLU A 70 4.92 -15.58 6.96
N ILE A 71 3.92 -16.32 6.47
CA ILE A 71 2.87 -15.77 5.61
C ILE A 71 2.12 -14.64 6.31
N SER A 72 1.71 -14.85 7.57
CA SER A 72 0.94 -13.85 8.32
C SER A 72 1.74 -12.57 8.53
N ILE A 73 3.03 -12.68 8.84
CA ILE A 73 3.92 -11.51 8.95
C ILE A 73 3.99 -10.76 7.63
N ARG A 74 4.30 -11.46 6.53
CA ARG A 74 4.56 -10.81 5.24
C ARG A 74 3.29 -10.16 4.69
N VAL A 75 2.16 -10.85 4.77
CA VAL A 75 0.86 -10.35 4.31
C VAL A 75 0.43 -9.15 5.16
N TYR A 76 0.47 -9.25 6.49
CA TYR A 76 0.11 -8.15 7.37
C TYR A 76 0.93 -6.90 7.08
N CYS A 77 2.26 -7.04 7.03
CA CYS A 77 3.15 -5.89 6.81
C CYS A 77 3.05 -5.29 5.41
N ILE A 78 2.90 -6.09 4.36
CA ILE A 78 2.83 -5.55 3.00
C ILE A 78 1.49 -4.84 2.73
N MET A 79 0.41 -5.31 3.35
CA MET A 79 -0.93 -4.74 3.20
C MET A 79 -1.08 -3.36 3.85
N ASP A 80 -0.28 -3.03 4.87
CA ASP A 80 -0.28 -1.68 5.47
C ASP A 80 0.23 -0.59 4.48
N TYR A 81 0.97 -0.99 3.45
CA TYR A 81 1.45 -0.05 2.42
C TYR A 81 0.44 0.26 1.31
N VAL A 82 -0.74 -0.36 1.31
CA VAL A 82 -1.81 -0.08 0.34
C VAL A 82 -2.35 1.33 0.57
N GLN A 83 -2.44 2.10 -0.51
CA GLN A 83 -2.88 3.50 -0.45
C GLN A 83 -4.28 3.69 -1.07
N GLY A 84 -4.95 4.78 -0.69
CA GLY A 84 -6.26 5.14 -1.23
C GLY A 84 -7.40 4.26 -0.71
N GLU A 85 -8.48 4.18 -1.50
CA GLU A 85 -9.74 3.52 -1.11
C GLU A 85 -9.62 2.00 -0.98
N GLN A 86 -8.56 1.41 -1.52
CA GLN A 86 -8.31 -0.03 -1.44
C GLN A 86 -7.66 -0.46 -0.12
N ARG A 87 -7.33 0.51 0.76
CA ARG A 87 -6.76 0.20 2.07
C ARG A 87 -7.78 -0.54 2.92
N VAL A 88 -7.32 -1.61 3.56
CA VAL A 88 -8.13 -2.47 4.42
C VAL A 88 -7.73 -2.30 5.87
N ASN A 89 -8.68 -2.43 6.77
CA ASN A 89 -8.36 -2.55 8.19
C ASN A 89 -8.05 -4.02 8.49
N PHE A 90 -6.77 -4.37 8.37
CA PHE A 90 -6.34 -5.76 8.43
C PHE A 90 -6.66 -6.45 9.77
N GLU A 91 -6.65 -5.70 10.88
CA GLU A 91 -7.05 -6.18 12.20
C GLU A 91 -8.51 -6.64 12.27
N GLN A 92 -9.39 -5.91 11.57
CA GLN A 92 -10.83 -6.15 11.63
C GLN A 92 -11.27 -7.17 10.57
N GLU A 93 -10.65 -7.11 9.40
CA GLU A 93 -11.07 -7.90 8.24
C GLU A 93 -10.39 -9.27 8.17
N TYR A 94 -9.21 -9.42 8.79
CA TYR A 94 -8.42 -10.65 8.80
C TYR A 94 -7.86 -10.94 10.21
N PRO A 95 -8.74 -11.14 11.22
CA PRO A 95 -8.36 -11.26 12.62
C PRO A 95 -7.43 -12.45 12.92
N ALA A 96 -7.57 -13.60 12.25
CA ALA A 96 -6.72 -14.76 12.53
C ALA A 96 -5.29 -14.55 12.04
N ILE A 97 -5.11 -13.97 10.84
CA ILE A 97 -3.80 -13.56 10.33
C ILE A 97 -3.19 -12.50 11.26
N SER A 98 -3.97 -11.50 11.67
CA SER A 98 -3.48 -10.46 12.58
C SER A 98 -3.06 -11.01 13.93
N GLU A 99 -3.88 -11.90 14.52
CA GLU A 99 -3.59 -12.53 15.79
C GLU A 99 -2.26 -13.29 15.73
N LEU A 100 -2.06 -14.10 14.67
CA LEU A 100 -0.81 -14.83 14.51
C LEU A 100 0.38 -13.88 14.33
N TYR A 101 0.24 -12.83 13.51
CA TYR A 101 1.26 -11.80 13.35
C TYR A 101 1.67 -11.17 14.68
N HIS A 102 0.71 -10.70 15.48
CA HIS A 102 1.00 -10.05 16.76
C HIS A 102 1.66 -10.98 17.77
N LEU A 103 1.35 -12.28 17.72
CA LEU A 103 1.99 -13.28 18.55
C LEU A 103 3.46 -13.51 18.15
N VAL A 104 3.77 -13.53 16.85
CA VAL A 104 5.11 -13.92 16.36
C VAL A 104 6.02 -12.74 15.94
N LYS A 105 5.52 -11.50 15.90
CA LYS A 105 6.27 -10.35 15.38
C LYS A 105 7.53 -10.04 16.20
N ASP A 106 7.47 -10.25 17.51
CA ASP A 106 8.56 -9.92 18.44
C ASP A 106 9.49 -11.13 18.70
N MET A 107 9.21 -12.29 18.10
CA MET A 107 10.08 -13.46 18.21
C MET A 107 11.39 -13.26 17.43
N ALA A 108 12.50 -13.76 17.98
CA ALA A 108 13.80 -13.62 17.34
C ALA A 108 13.86 -14.41 16.02
N ARG A 109 14.50 -13.80 15.02
CA ARG A 109 14.72 -14.38 13.68
C ARG A 109 16.17 -14.22 13.25
N GLY A 110 16.58 -14.94 12.21
CA GLY A 110 17.95 -14.91 11.68
C GLY A 110 18.98 -15.18 12.76
N ASP A 111 20.02 -14.36 12.80
CA ASP A 111 21.15 -14.51 13.73
C ASP A 111 20.75 -14.30 15.19
N ALA A 112 19.81 -13.38 15.47
CA ALA A 112 19.30 -13.15 16.82
C ALA A 112 18.66 -14.43 17.41
N ARG A 113 18.01 -15.25 16.57
CA ARG A 113 17.45 -16.54 16.99
C ARG A 113 18.53 -17.56 17.34
N GLN A 114 19.66 -17.53 16.65
CA GLN A 114 20.77 -18.46 16.91
C GLN A 114 21.45 -18.16 18.25
N GLN A 115 21.48 -16.88 18.62
CA GLN A 115 22.04 -16.39 19.89
C GLN A 115 21.14 -16.69 21.10
N LEU A 116 19.86 -17.04 20.89
CA LEU A 116 18.97 -17.39 21.99
C LEU A 116 19.40 -18.67 22.71
N PRO A 117 19.34 -18.68 24.07
CA PRO A 117 19.40 -19.90 24.86
C PRO A 117 18.44 -20.97 24.34
N LYS A 118 18.86 -22.24 24.38
CA LYS A 118 18.07 -23.37 23.87
C LYS A 118 16.65 -23.42 24.45
N GLN A 119 16.49 -23.10 25.74
CA GLN A 119 15.20 -23.08 26.42
C GLN A 119 14.27 -22.00 25.87
N GLU A 120 14.77 -20.77 25.68
CA GLU A 120 13.98 -19.66 25.13
C GLU A 120 13.57 -19.93 23.69
N ARG A 121 14.50 -20.46 22.88
CA ARG A 121 14.21 -20.87 21.50
C ARG A 121 13.13 -21.94 21.44
N MET A 122 13.18 -22.92 22.35
CA MET A 122 12.17 -23.97 22.45
C MET A 122 10.82 -23.41 22.87
N LYS A 123 10.80 -22.47 23.84
CA LYS A 123 9.59 -21.77 24.27
C LYS A 123 8.92 -21.04 23.11
N GLN A 124 9.68 -20.24 22.35
CA GLN A 124 9.18 -19.54 21.17
C GLN A 124 8.67 -20.51 20.10
N ASN A 125 9.36 -21.63 19.88
CA ASN A 125 8.91 -22.63 18.92
C ASN A 125 7.57 -23.28 19.33
N LEU A 126 7.43 -23.65 20.60
CA LEU A 126 6.21 -24.23 21.12
C LEU A 126 5.03 -23.25 21.01
N GLU A 127 5.26 -21.99 21.39
CA GLU A 127 4.26 -20.93 21.33
C GLU A 127 3.79 -20.70 19.88
N ARG A 128 4.74 -20.58 18.94
CA ARG A 128 4.45 -20.43 17.52
C ARG A 128 3.65 -21.62 16.98
N THR A 129 4.13 -22.85 17.16
CA THR A 129 3.47 -24.04 16.59
C THR A 129 2.08 -24.27 17.20
N LYS A 130 1.90 -23.95 18.49
CA LYS A 130 0.58 -24.00 19.13
C LYS A 130 -0.38 -22.97 18.52
N ALA A 131 0.09 -21.76 18.25
CA ALA A 131 -0.72 -20.73 17.61
C ALA A 131 -1.05 -21.10 16.15
N GLU A 132 -0.06 -21.54 15.37
CA GLU A 132 -0.24 -22.00 13.99
C GLU A 132 -1.28 -23.12 13.91
N SER A 133 -1.16 -24.15 14.75
CA SER A 133 -2.13 -25.26 14.75
C SER A 133 -3.54 -24.82 15.16
N ARG A 134 -3.67 -23.86 16.08
CA ARG A 134 -4.98 -23.36 16.53
C ARG A 134 -5.65 -22.48 15.48
N LEU A 135 -4.88 -21.68 14.75
CA LEU A 135 -5.38 -20.68 13.81
C LEU A 135 -5.38 -21.18 12.35
N GLN A 136 -4.87 -22.39 12.09
CA GLN A 136 -4.64 -22.91 10.75
C GLN A 136 -5.85 -22.74 9.83
N ASP A 137 -7.00 -23.34 10.18
CA ASP A 137 -8.17 -23.35 9.29
C ASP A 137 -8.71 -21.92 9.04
N ALA A 138 -8.75 -21.10 10.09
CA ALA A 138 -9.19 -19.70 9.99
C ALA A 138 -8.26 -18.86 9.11
N ILE A 139 -6.94 -19.05 9.23
CA ILE A 139 -5.95 -18.36 8.38
C ILE A 139 -6.08 -18.81 6.93
N ILE A 140 -6.27 -20.11 6.66
CA ILE A 140 -6.47 -20.59 5.29
C ILE A 140 -7.74 -19.99 4.66
N GLU A 141 -8.82 -19.88 5.43
CA GLU A 141 -10.04 -19.22 5.00
C GLU A 141 -9.80 -17.72 4.70
N GLU A 142 -9.14 -17.00 5.60
CA GLU A 142 -8.80 -15.59 5.43
C GLU A 142 -7.87 -15.33 4.24
N LEU A 143 -6.84 -16.16 4.04
CA LEU A 143 -5.95 -16.08 2.87
C LEU A 143 -6.72 -16.34 1.57
N THR A 144 -7.68 -17.26 1.59
CA THR A 144 -8.54 -17.54 0.43
C THR A 144 -9.44 -16.35 0.13
N ALA A 145 -10.08 -15.77 1.15
CA ALA A 145 -10.91 -14.57 1.02
C ALA A 145 -10.10 -13.36 0.53
N LEU A 146 -8.91 -13.13 1.09
CA LEU A 146 -8.00 -12.08 0.66
C LEU A 146 -7.58 -12.27 -0.80
N LYS A 147 -7.21 -13.48 -1.20
CA LYS A 147 -6.87 -13.81 -2.58
C LYS A 147 -8.03 -13.50 -3.52
N GLN A 148 -9.26 -13.88 -3.17
CA GLN A 148 -10.45 -13.60 -3.99
C GLN A 148 -10.71 -12.09 -4.11
N ARG A 149 -10.52 -11.33 -3.04
CA ARG A 149 -10.69 -9.87 -3.04
C ARG A 149 -9.72 -9.15 -3.96
N ILE A 150 -8.44 -9.56 -3.99
CA ILE A 150 -7.41 -8.88 -4.79
C ILE A 150 -7.36 -9.36 -6.25
N GLN A 151 -7.87 -10.54 -6.55
CA GLN A 151 -7.94 -11.11 -7.91
C GLN A 151 -8.52 -10.15 -8.98
N PRO A 152 -9.67 -9.47 -8.78
CA PRO A 152 -10.19 -8.52 -9.76
C PRO A 152 -9.33 -7.26 -9.90
N LEU A 153 -8.63 -6.85 -8.84
CA LEU A 153 -7.78 -5.65 -8.84
C LEU A 153 -6.54 -5.87 -9.72
N ASN A 154 -5.96 -7.07 -9.71
CA ASN A 154 -4.86 -7.43 -10.61
C ASN A 154 -5.26 -7.36 -12.09
N ASN A 155 -6.46 -7.82 -12.43
CA ASN A 155 -6.94 -7.82 -13.81
C ASN A 155 -7.24 -6.41 -14.35
N GLN A 156 -7.75 -5.51 -13.49
CA GLN A 156 -8.03 -4.12 -13.89
C GLN A 156 -6.73 -3.33 -14.14
N ILE A 157 -5.70 -3.55 -13.33
CA ILE A 157 -4.44 -2.81 -13.47
C ILE A 157 -3.64 -3.30 -14.69
N ALA A 158 -3.70 -4.59 -15.02
CA ALA A 158 -3.10 -5.11 -16.26
C ALA A 158 -3.68 -4.45 -17.53
N ILE A 159 -4.94 -4.01 -17.49
CA ILE A 159 -5.60 -3.33 -18.61
C ILE A 159 -5.25 -1.83 -18.66
N GLN A 160 -5.06 -1.18 -17.51
CA GLN A 160 -4.71 0.24 -17.43
C GLN A 160 -3.23 0.53 -17.77
N MET A 161 -2.37 -0.48 -17.69
CA MET A 161 -0.93 -0.39 -17.92
C MET A 161 -0.49 -0.71 -19.36
N VAL A 162 -1.42 -1.09 -20.25
CA VAL A 162 -1.21 -1.35 -21.69
C VAL A 162 -1.75 -0.18 -22.50
#